data_AF-A0A838UQI0-F1
#
_entry.id   AF-A0A838UQI0-F1
#
_cell.length_a   1.000
_cell.length_b   1.000
_cell.length_c   1.000
_cell.angle_alpha   90.00
_cell.angle_beta   90.00
_cell.angle_gamma   90.00
#
_symmetry.space_group_name_H-M   'P 1'
#
loop_
_entity.id
_entity.type
_entity.pdbx_description
1 polymer ?
#
loop_
_entity_poly.entity_id
_entity_poly.type
_entity_poly.pdbx_seq_one_letter_code
_entity_poly.pdbx_strand_id
1 'polypeptide(L)' 'MTARLVHSIQTQALRRTCVSSAAEIGRDEKTIRSIFHDELTTLEAARAVPTPTWLGSDELTLAGKPRFPALPR' A
#
# COMPACT_ATOMS: atom_id res chain seq x y z
N MET A 1 -11.03 -18.70 -2.54
CA MET A 1 -9.55 -18.64 -2.62
C MET A 1 -9.00 -19.27 -1.35
N THR A 2 -7.89 -20.01 -1.36
CA THR A 2 -7.35 -20.58 -0.10
C THR A 2 -6.61 -19.50 0.69
N ALA A 3 -6.61 -19.59 2.02
CA ALA A 3 -5.92 -18.64 2.89
C ALA A 3 -4.41 -18.54 2.57
N ARG A 4 -3.77 -19.66 2.23
CA ARG A 4 -2.37 -19.70 1.81
C ARG A 4 -2.10 -18.90 0.53
N LEU A 5 -3.00 -18.96 -0.45
CA LEU A 5 -2.86 -18.22 -1.69
C LEU A 5 -3.03 -16.72 -1.46
N VAL A 6 -4.00 -16.33 -0.63
CA VAL A 6 -4.22 -14.91 -0.26
C VAL A 6 -2.97 -14.33 0.42
N HIS A 7 -2.41 -15.02 1.40
CA HIS A 7 -1.19 -14.58 2.09
C HIS A 7 0.02 -14.45 1.15
N SER A 8 0.16 -15.40 0.21
CA SER A 8 1.20 -15.34 -0.82
C SER A 8 1.02 -14.11 -1.72
N ILE A 9 -0.21 -13.81 -2.16
CA ILE A 9 -0.53 -12.62 -2.96
C ILE A 9 -0.20 -11.33 -2.21
N GLN A 10 -0.63 -11.23 -0.94
CA GLN A 10 -0.38 -10.06 -0.09
C GLN A 10 1.12 -9.77 0.04
N THR A 11 1.93 -10.81 0.27
CA THR A 11 3.38 -10.69 0.42
C THR A 11 4.07 -10.30 -0.90
N GLN A 12 3.61 -10.87 -2.02
CA GLN A 12 4.18 -10.59 -3.33
C GLN A 12 3.83 -9.20 -3.87
N ALA A 13 2.61 -8.72 -3.61
CA ALA A 13 2.12 -7.42 -4.07
C ALA A 13 2.89 -6.23 -3.46
N LEU A 14 3.60 -6.42 -2.34
CA LEU A 14 4.51 -5.43 -1.77
C LEU A 14 5.83 -5.29 -2.56
N ARG A 15 6.22 -6.32 -3.33
CA ARG A 15 7.51 -6.37 -4.05
C ARG A 15 7.36 -6.35 -5.57
N ARG A 16 6.23 -6.81 -6.10
CA ARG A 16 5.94 -6.95 -7.53
C ARG A 16 4.67 -6.17 -7.90
N THR A 17 4.54 -5.82 -9.18
CA THR A 17 3.33 -5.16 -9.69
C THR A 17 2.15 -6.14 -9.72
N CYS A 18 0.93 -5.63 -9.51
CA CYS A 18 -0.30 -6.45 -9.56
C CYS A 18 -0.45 -7.19 -10.90
N VAL A 19 0.00 -6.59 -12.00
CA VAL A 19 -0.02 -7.18 -13.36
C VAL A 19 0.91 -8.40 -13.45
N SER A 20 2.12 -8.31 -12.91
CA SER A 20 3.06 -9.44 -12.90
C SER A 20 2.54 -10.60 -12.06
N SER A 21 1.98 -10.30 -10.88
CA SER A 21 1.40 -11.33 -10.01
C SER A 21 0.14 -11.97 -10.63
N ALA A 22 -0.65 -11.20 -11.38
CA ALA A 22 -1.81 -11.68 -12.13
C ALA A 22 -1.42 -12.70 -13.20
N ALA A 23 -0.38 -12.38 -13.98
CA ALA A 23 0.15 -13.27 -15.01
C ALA A 23 0.69 -14.59 -14.44
N GLU A 24 1.37 -14.55 -13.29
CA GLU A 24 1.97 -15.74 -12.67
C GLU A 24 0.92 -16.66 -12.00
N ILE A 25 -0.09 -16.07 -11.37
CA ILE A 25 -1.13 -16.82 -10.64
C ILE A 25 -2.28 -17.24 -11.56
N GLY A 26 -2.38 -16.66 -12.76
CA GLY A 26 -3.47 -16.89 -13.70
C GLY A 26 -4.79 -16.33 -13.19
N ARG A 27 -4.77 -15.13 -12.58
CA ARG A 27 -5.95 -14.46 -12.04
C ARG A 27 -6.08 -13.06 -12.59
N ASP A 28 -7.31 -12.56 -12.58
CA ASP A 28 -7.58 -11.20 -12.98
C ASP A 28 -6.91 -10.18 -12.04
N GLU A 29 -6.30 -9.15 -12.63
CA GLU A 29 -5.59 -8.11 -11.89
C GLU A 29 -6.48 -7.42 -10.84
N LYS A 30 -7.77 -7.21 -11.15
CA LYS A 30 -8.73 -6.59 -10.23
C LYS A 30 -8.88 -7.41 -8.95
N THR A 31 -8.82 -8.73 -9.06
CA THR A 31 -8.93 -9.63 -7.91
C THR A 31 -7.72 -9.50 -7.00
N ILE A 32 -6.52 -9.45 -7.59
CA ILE A 32 -5.26 -9.26 -6.84
C ILE A 32 -5.21 -7.88 -6.20
N ARG A 33 -5.64 -6.85 -6.93
CA ARG A 33 -5.74 -5.47 -6.43
C ARG A 33 -6.69 -5.37 -5.24
N SER A 34 -7.85 -6.04 -5.29
CA SER A 34 -8.80 -6.05 -4.17
C SER A 34 -8.16 -6.65 -2.91
N ILE A 35 -7.52 -7.82 -3.05
CA ILE A 35 -6.86 -8.50 -1.93
C ILE A 35 -5.74 -7.66 -1.33
N PHE A 36 -4.97 -6.99 -2.20
CA PHE A 36 -3.91 -6.10 -1.75
C PHE A 36 -4.46 -4.86 -1.03
N HIS A 37 -5.59 -4.32 -1.47
CA HIS A 37 -6.23 -3.17 -0.82
C HIS A 37 -6.70 -3.50 0.61
N ASP A 38 -7.25 -4.69 0.82
CA ASP A 38 -7.66 -5.17 2.15
C ASP A 38 -6.46 -5.26 3.11
N GLU A 39 -5.32 -5.75 2.61
CA GLU A 39 -4.07 -5.82 3.37
C GLU A 39 -3.49 -4.43 3.65
N LEU A 40 -3.48 -3.54 2.66
CA LEU A 40 -3.04 -2.16 2.83
C LEU A 40 -3.84 -1.44 3.91
N THR A 41 -5.16 -1.62 3.94
CA THR A 41 -6.03 -1.02 4.95
C THR A 41 -5.65 -1.49 6.36
N THR A 42 -5.28 -2.77 6.49
CA THR A 42 -4.84 -3.36 7.76
C THR A 42 -3.48 -2.81 8.19
N LEU A 43 -2.54 -2.69 7.24
CA LEU A 43 -1.21 -2.12 7.49
C LEU A 43 -1.27 -0.62 7.84
N GLU A 44 -2.16 0.13 7.19
CA GLU A 44 -2.40 1.54 7.48
C GLU A 44 -3.00 1.72 8.89
N ALA A 45 -3.95 0.88 9.28
CA ALA A 45 -4.52 0.89 10.62
C ALA A 45 -3.49 0.56 11.71
N ALA A 46 -2.55 -0.36 11.42
CA ALA A 46 -1.46 -0.69 12.34
C ALA A 46 -0.36 0.39 12.42
N ARG A 47 -0.32 1.32 11.47
CA ARG A 47 0.71 2.35 11.38
C ARG A 47 0.37 3.56 12.24
N ALA A 48 0.91 3.60 13.45
CA ALA A 48 1.01 4.85 14.21
C ALA A 48 2.10 5.74 13.58
N VAL A 49 1.72 6.92 13.06
CA VAL A 49 2.68 7.92 12.55
C VAL A 49 2.78 9.05 13.58
N PRO A 50 3.62 8.93 14.62
CA PRO A 50 3.92 10.07 15.46
C PRO A 50 4.63 11.12 14.59
N THR A 51 4.02 12.29 14.45
CA THR A 51 4.65 13.40 13.74
C THR A 51 5.73 13.99 14.64
N PRO A 52 7.02 13.96 14.25
CA PRO A 52 8.09 14.50 15.08
C PRO A 52 7.98 16.03 15.14
N THR A 53 8.38 16.63 16.26
CA THR A 53 8.33 18.09 16.51
C THR A 53 9.09 18.91 15.45
N TRP A 54 10.11 18.32 14.85
CA TRP A 54 10.86 18.89 13.74
C TRP A 54 11.03 17.81 12.67
N LEU A 55 10.17 17.85 11.64
CA LEU A 55 10.35 17.08 10.42
C LEU A 55 10.89 18.04 9.36
N GLY A 56 12.07 17.76 8.81
CA GLY A 56 12.46 18.37 7.54
C GLY A 56 11.42 17.93 6.51
N SER A 57 10.48 18.81 6.17
CA SER A 57 9.52 18.55 5.09
C SER A 57 10.28 18.48 3.79
N ASP A 58 10.63 17.27 3.38
CA ASP A 58 11.00 17.01 2.00
C ASP A 58 9.70 16.80 1.22
N GLU A 59 9.47 17.61 0.18
CA GLU A 59 8.20 17.64 -0.57
C GLU A 59 8.03 16.39 -1.44
N LEU A 60 7.61 15.29 -0.81
CA LEU A 60 7.12 14.12 -1.53
C LEU A 60 5.67 14.36 -1.98
N THR A 61 5.49 14.71 -3.25
CA THR A 61 4.19 14.78 -3.92
C THR A 61 3.80 13.40 -4.43
N LEU A 62 2.61 12.91 -4.03
CA LEU A 62 2.01 11.70 -4.61
C LEU A 62 0.75 12.11 -5.37
N ALA A 63 0.70 11.83 -6.68
CA ALA A 63 -0.42 12.20 -7.55
C ALA A 63 -0.82 13.70 -7.44
N GLY A 64 0.18 14.58 -7.31
CA GLY A 64 -0.02 16.03 -7.21
C GLY A 64 -0.53 16.53 -5.85
N LYS A 65 -0.69 15.64 -4.84
CA LYS A 65 -1.07 16.03 -3.49
C LYS A 65 0.11 15.90 -2.52
N PRO A 66 0.37 16.92 -1.69
CA PRO A 66 1.35 16.80 -0.62
C PRO A 66 0.85 15.82 0.44
N ARG A 67 1.75 14.99 0.98
CA ARG A 67 1.39 14.05 2.06
C ARG A 67 1.30 14.68 3.44
N PHE A 68 1.89 15.86 3.63
CA PHE A 68 1.90 16.55 4.91
C PHE A 68 0.83 17.65 4.94
N PRO A 69 -0.03 17.70 5.98
CA PRO A 69 -0.84 18.87 6.23
C PRO A 69 0.11 20.04 6.56
N ALA A 70 -0.06 21.18 5.89
CA ALA A 70 0.68 22.39 6.23
C ALA A 70 0.45 22.71 7.71
N LEU A 71 1.51 22.74 8.51
CA LEU A 71 1.42 23.17 9.91
C LEU A 71 0.94 24.64 9.93
N PRO A 72 -0.03 25.00 10.79
CA PRO A 72 -0.42 26.40 10.96
C PRO A 72 0.78 27.20 11.48
N ARG A 73 1.02 28.35 10.85
CA ARG A 73 2.08 29.31 11.23
C ARG A 73 1.77 29.99 12.56
#